data_AF-A0A4R5FK85-F1
#
_entry.id   AF-A0A4R5FK85-F1
#
_cell.length_a   1.000
_cell.length_b   1.000
_cell.length_c   1.000
_cell.angle_alpha   90.00
_cell.angle_beta   90.00
_cell.angle_gamma   90.00
#
_symmetry.space_group_name_H-M   'P 1'
#
loop_
_entity.id
_entity.type
_entity.pdbx_description
1 polymer ?
#
loop_
_entity_poly.entity_id
_entity_poly.type
_entity_poly.pdbx_seq_one_letter_code
_entity_poly.pdbx_strand_id
1 'polypeptide(L)'
;MFDVKLVVQVRLLPTPEQAAALEATLRAVNAAACQVSTLAYDQQTFRNYDLRKHTYTLIKDGYGLAAQAAQHVIKKVADAYTALHTALHT
;
A
#
# COMPACT_ATOMS: atom_id res chain seq x y z
N MET A 1 -47.33 -22.54 2.67
CA MET A 1 -47.18 -21.14 3.10
C MET A 1 -45.69 -20.84 3.05
N PHE A 2 -45.23 -20.01 2.12
CA PHE A 2 -43.82 -19.69 1.97
C PHE A 2 -43.47 -18.54 2.92
N ASP A 3 -42.46 -18.76 3.76
CA ASP A 3 -41.94 -17.76 4.69
C ASP A 3 -41.21 -16.66 3.90
N VAL A 4 -41.54 -15.39 4.16
CA VAL A 4 -40.99 -14.23 3.45
C VAL A 4 -39.84 -13.65 4.27
N LYS A 5 -38.61 -13.77 3.77
CA LYS A 5 -37.42 -13.17 4.39
C LYS A 5 -37.25 -11.72 3.97
N LEU A 6 -37.57 -10.78 4.87
CA LEU A 6 -37.29 -9.35 4.70
C LEU A 6 -35.79 -9.08 4.95
N VAL A 7 -35.12 -8.46 3.98
CA VAL A 7 -33.72 -8.03 4.08
C VAL A 7 -33.61 -6.57 3.65
N VAL A 8 -32.92 -5.75 4.44
CA VAL A 8 -32.57 -4.37 4.10
C VAL A 8 -31.07 -4.26 3.94
N GLN A 9 -30.62 -3.70 2.81
CA GLN A 9 -29.21 -3.33 2.64
C GLN A 9 -28.95 -1.97 3.27
N VAL A 10 -28.03 -1.93 4.22
CA VAL A 10 -27.58 -0.69 4.86
C VAL A 10 -26.09 -0.49 4.54
N ARG A 11 -25.73 0.75 4.19
CA ARG A 11 -24.34 1.15 4.01
C ARG A 11 -23.75 1.51 5.38
N LEU A 12 -22.75 0.76 5.81
CA LEU A 12 -21.95 1.12 6.99
C LEU A 12 -20.93 2.19 6.59
N LEU A 13 -20.94 3.31 7.32
CA LEU A 13 -19.95 4.36 7.21
C LEU A 13 -18.98 4.27 8.40
N PRO A 14 -17.69 4.60 8.22
CA PRO A 14 -16.76 4.63 9.32
C PRO A 14 -17.15 5.70 10.34
N THR A 15 -16.86 5.46 11.61
CA THR A 15 -16.91 6.52 12.63
C THR A 15 -15.83 7.57 12.35
N PRO A 16 -15.95 8.79 12.90
CA PRO A 16 -14.90 9.82 12.75
C PRO A 16 -13.50 9.33 13.13
N GLU A 17 -13.39 8.52 14.19
CA GLU A 17 -12.12 7.95 14.64
C GLU A 17 -11.56 6.93 13.64
N GLN A 18 -12.42 6.08 13.06
CA GLN A 18 -12.02 5.13 12.02
C GLN A 18 -11.57 5.86 10.74
N ALA A 19 -12.27 6.93 10.36
CA ALA A 19 -11.90 7.75 9.21
C ALA A 19 -10.53 8.42 9.42
N ALA A 20 -10.30 9.01 10.59
CA ALA A 20 -9.02 9.62 10.94
C ALA A 20 -7.88 8.59 10.96
N ALA A 21 -8.11 7.41 11.54
CA ALA A 21 -7.12 6.31 11.55
C ALA A 21 -6.78 5.83 10.13
N LEU A 22 -7.79 5.72 9.25
CA LEU A 22 -7.58 5.39 7.85
C LEU A 22 -6.77 6.48 7.12
N GLU A 23 -7.10 7.75 7.32
CA GLU A 23 -6.37 8.86 6.71
C GLU A 23 -4.90 8.87 7.15
N ALA A 24 -4.64 8.72 8.45
CA ALA A 24 -3.28 8.65 8.99
C ALA A 24 -2.50 7.48 8.38
N THR A 25 -3.15 6.32 8.25
CA THR A 25 -2.55 5.14 7.59
C THR A 25 -2.21 5.43 6.13
N LEU A 26 -3.12 6.06 5.39
CA LEU A 26 -2.92 6.43 3.98
C LEU A 26 -1.74 7.40 3.82
N ARG A 27 -1.60 8.38 4.72
CA ARG A 27 -0.44 9.29 4.73
C ARG A 27 0.86 8.53 4.99
N ALA A 28 0.88 7.60 5.95
CA ALA A 28 2.05 6.81 6.27
C ALA A 28 2.48 5.90 5.11
N VAL A 29 1.54 5.18 4.46
CA VAL A 29 1.87 4.34 3.29
C VAL A 29 2.38 5.16 2.11
N ASN A 30 1.84 6.36 1.89
CA ASN A 30 2.30 7.25 0.81
C ASN A 30 3.72 7.75 1.07
N ALA A 31 4.00 8.19 2.31
CA ALA A 31 5.34 8.63 2.68
C ALA A 31 6.37 7.48 2.58
N ALA A 32 5.99 6.27 3.02
CA ALA A 32 6.81 5.08 2.84
C ALA A 32 7.07 4.77 1.35
N ALA A 33 6.05 4.89 0.49
CA ALA A 33 6.20 4.66 -0.94
C ALA A 33 7.18 5.65 -1.59
N CYS A 34 7.13 6.93 -1.21
CA CYS A 34 8.10 7.93 -1.67
C CYS A 34 9.53 7.53 -1.28
N GLN A 35 9.78 7.19 -0.01
CA GLN A 35 11.11 6.81 0.44
C GLN A 35 11.61 5.51 -0.23
N VAL A 36 10.73 4.50 -0.37
CA VAL A 36 11.04 3.25 -1.07
C VAL A 36 11.36 3.50 -2.53
N SER A 37 10.66 4.42 -3.20
CA SER A 37 10.95 4.80 -4.59
C SER A 37 12.30 5.48 -4.72
N THR A 38 12.64 6.40 -3.81
CA THR A 38 13.98 7.02 -3.79
C THR A 38 15.06 5.96 -3.63
N LEU A 39 14.92 5.05 -2.66
CA LEU A 39 15.88 3.97 -2.45
C LEU A 39 15.99 3.02 -3.66
N ALA A 40 14.87 2.68 -4.28
CA ALA A 40 14.83 1.85 -5.49
C ALA A 40 15.63 2.50 -6.62
N TYR A 41 15.48 3.82 -6.81
CA TYR A 41 16.23 4.57 -7.81
C TYR A 41 17.72 4.66 -7.46
N ASP A 42 18.07 5.06 -6.24
CA ASP A 42 19.47 5.22 -5.83
C ASP A 42 20.26 3.90 -5.93
N GLN A 43 19.60 2.78 -5.60
CA GLN A 43 20.20 1.44 -5.64
C GLN A 43 19.97 0.70 -6.96
N GLN A 44 19.30 1.33 -7.93
CA GLN A 44 18.90 0.72 -9.20
C GLN A 44 18.23 -0.66 -9.03
N THR A 45 17.39 -0.79 -8.00
CA THR A 45 16.76 -2.06 -7.61
C THR A 45 15.24 -1.94 -7.74
N PHE A 46 14.70 -2.51 -8.81
CA PHE A 46 13.29 -2.35 -9.18
C PHE A 46 12.46 -3.64 -9.03
N ARG A 47 13.11 -4.80 -8.93
CA ARG A 47 12.44 -6.08 -8.74
C ARG A 47 11.90 -6.19 -7.31
N ASN A 48 10.60 -6.49 -7.18
CA ASN A 48 9.91 -6.55 -5.89
C ASN A 48 10.66 -7.38 -4.81
N TYR A 49 11.16 -8.56 -5.18
CA TYR A 49 11.85 -9.45 -4.26
C TYR A 49 13.13 -8.82 -3.68
N ASP A 50 13.93 -8.18 -4.53
CA ASP A 50 15.19 -7.55 -4.13
C ASP A 50 14.92 -6.27 -3.34
N LEU A 51 14.00 -5.43 -3.81
CA LEU A 51 13.58 -4.20 -3.13
C LEU A 51 13.05 -4.49 -1.71
N ARG A 52 12.32 -5.60 -1.53
CA ARG A 52 11.81 -6.02 -0.22
C ARG A 52 12.92 -6.31 0.78
N LYS A 53 14.04 -6.90 0.36
CA LYS A 53 15.17 -7.18 1.26
C LYS A 53 15.76 -5.91 1.84
N HIS A 54 15.76 -4.83 1.07
CA HIS A 54 16.36 -3.56 1.48
C HIS A 54 15.40 -2.65 2.26
N THR A 55 14.10 -2.77 2.03
CA THR A 55 13.13 -1.76 2.49
C THR A 55 12.14 -2.25 3.54
N TYR A 56 11.94 -3.56 3.70
CA TYR A 56 10.91 -4.07 4.61
C TYR A 56 11.10 -3.63 6.07
N THR A 57 12.31 -3.78 6.62
CA THR A 57 12.64 -3.37 8.00
C THR A 57 12.49 -1.86 8.18
N LEU A 58 12.96 -1.08 7.20
CA LEU A 58 12.81 0.38 7.20
C LEU A 58 11.34 0.82 7.26
N ILE A 59 10.46 0.17 6.50
CA ILE A 59 9.04 0.52 6.50
C ILE A 59 8.38 0.13 7.83
N LYS A 60 8.71 -1.07 8.34
CA LYS A 60 8.12 -1.60 9.57
C LYS A 60 8.49 -0.74 10.78
N ASP A 61 9.75 -0.35 10.89
CA ASP A 61 10.27 0.35 12.06
C ASP A 61 10.05 1.87 11.95
N GLY A 62 10.09 2.43 10.74
CA GLY A 62 10.00 3.87 10.51
C GLY A 62 8.58 4.44 10.38
N TYR A 63 7.61 3.64 9.93
CA TYR A 63 6.26 4.12 9.61
C TYR A 63 5.14 3.48 10.44
N GLY A 64 5.48 2.54 11.34
CA GLY A 64 4.48 1.85 12.18
C GLY A 64 3.44 1.05 11.38
N LEU A 65 3.77 0.68 10.14
CA LEU A 65 2.86 -0.03 9.24
C LEU A 65 2.82 -1.53 9.55
N ALA A 66 1.62 -2.10 9.51
CA ALA A 66 1.44 -3.54 9.59
C ALA A 66 2.13 -4.26 8.41
N ALA A 67 2.49 -5.52 8.61
CA ALA A 67 3.26 -6.30 7.63
C ALA A 67 2.66 -6.31 6.22
N GLN A 68 1.33 -6.40 6.11
CA GLN A 68 0.62 -6.37 4.82
C GLN A 68 0.77 -5.00 4.13
N ALA A 69 0.57 -3.89 4.86
CA ALA A 69 0.72 -2.55 4.31
C ALA A 69 2.15 -2.31 3.80
N ALA A 70 3.17 -2.73 4.56
CA ALA A 70 4.56 -2.63 4.14
C ALA A 70 4.83 -3.42 2.84
N GLN A 71 4.32 -4.65 2.72
CA GLN A 71 4.46 -5.44 1.49
C GLN A 71 3.75 -4.79 0.30
N HIS A 72 2.56 -4.24 0.51
CA HIS A 72 1.82 -3.54 -0.55
C HIS A 72 2.54 -2.28 -1.04
N VAL A 73 3.16 -1.51 -0.16
CA VAL A 73 4.00 -0.36 -0.55
C VAL A 73 5.13 -0.80 -1.49
N ILE A 74 5.88 -1.83 -1.10
CA ILE A 74 7.01 -2.34 -1.89
C ILE A 74 6.53 -2.87 -3.26
N LYS A 75 5.41 -3.59 -3.28
CA LYS A 75 4.78 -4.04 -4.52
C LYS A 75 4.35 -2.88 -5.40
N LYS A 76 3.69 -1.87 -4.83
CA LYS A 76 3.21 -0.70 -5.58
C LYS A 76 4.36 0.03 -6.27
N VAL A 77 5.49 0.22 -5.58
CA VAL A 77 6.68 0.87 -6.16
C VAL A 77 7.29 0.02 -7.27
N ALA A 78 7.49 -1.28 -7.05
CA ALA A 78 8.04 -2.18 -8.08
C ALA A 78 7.15 -2.24 -9.34
N ASP A 79 5.84 -2.35 -9.16
CA ASP A 79 4.87 -2.36 -10.27
C ASP A 79 4.87 -1.02 -11.01
N ALA A 80 5.05 0.11 -10.31
CA ALA A 80 5.15 1.44 -10.94
C ALA A 80 6.40 1.59 -11.80
N TYR A 81 7.57 1.12 -11.35
CA TYR A 81 8.79 1.10 -12.18
C TYR A 81 8.66 0.16 -13.37
N THR A 82 7.98 -0.99 -13.20
CA THR A 82 7.68 -1.90 -14.31
C THR A 82 6.84 -1.19 -15.37
N ALA A 83 5.77 -0.52 -14.96
CA ALA A 83 4.91 0.25 -15.87
C ALA A 83 5.66 1.40 -16.56
N LEU A 84 6.51 2.12 -15.83
CA LEU A 84 7.35 3.19 -16.37
C LEU A 84 8.33 2.67 -17.43
N HIS A 85 9.02 1.57 -17.13
CA HIS A 85 9.93 0.93 -18.07
C HIS A 85 9.20 0.54 -19.36
N THR A 86 8.04 -0.11 -19.26
CA THR A 86 7.23 -0.45 -20.44
C THR A 86 6.84 0.78 -21.27
N ALA A 87 6.46 1.88 -20.63
CA ALA A 87 6.08 3.12 -21.32
C ALA A 87 7.24 3.87 -22.00
N LEU A 88 8.48 3.65 -21.54
CA LEU A 88 9.68 4.26 -22.14
C LEU A 88 10.26 3.46 -23.31
N HIS A 89 9.84 2.20 -23.48
CA HIS A 89 10.26 1.32 -24.56
C HIS A 89 9.22 1.18 -25.69
N THR A 90 8.13 1.95 -25.62
CA THR A 90 7.20 2.26 -26.72
C THR A 90 7.57 3.57 -27.38
#